data_AF-A0A5C6YK32-F1
#
_entry.id   AF-A0A5C6YK32-F1
#
_cell.length_a   1.000
_cell.length_b   1.000
_cell.length_c   1.000
_cell.angle_alpha   90.00
_cell.angle_beta   90.00
_cell.angle_gamma   90.00
#
_symmetry.space_group_name_H-M   'P 1'
#
loop_
_entity.id
_entity.type
_entity.pdbx_description
1 polymer ?
#
loop_
_entity_poly.entity_id
_entity_poly.type
_entity_poly.pdbx_seq_one_letter_code
_entity_poly.pdbx_strand_id
1 'polypeptide(L)'
;MSATPNDPTPPSAAASAAAPAAVEPLADLAIRSHTPFEDAQAIFTGTLFVSLALILFAQVGLLTGGTAGAAFVLHYATGVSLGKLFFLINLPFYWFAWTRMGREFTLKTFVSIALLSVMTEFSPKLFAIDRIHPAYAAILGGALLGSGCLFLARHRASLGGATIVSLYLQKAKGWRAGKVQMAMDCAIVLLALTVVDPERVAYSVLAAVVMNLFIAVNHKPGRYAVL
;
A
#
# COMPACT_ATOMS: atom_id res chain seq x y z
N MET A 1 -43.95 -27.39 -81.78
CA MET A 1 -43.84 -26.07 -81.12
C MET A 1 -43.01 -26.28 -79.87
N SER A 2 -41.88 -25.63 -79.56
CA SER A 2 -41.00 -24.68 -80.25
C SER A 2 -39.88 -24.31 -79.26
N ALA A 3 -38.66 -24.16 -79.79
CA ALA A 3 -37.53 -23.34 -79.32
C ALA A 3 -36.81 -23.62 -77.97
N THR A 4 -35.48 -23.62 -78.08
CA THR A 4 -34.39 -23.58 -77.08
C THR A 4 -34.13 -22.12 -76.60
N PRO A 5 -32.93 -21.74 -76.08
CA PRO A 5 -32.48 -21.69 -74.68
C PRO A 5 -32.10 -20.24 -74.20
N ASN A 6 -31.85 -20.00 -72.91
CA ASN A 6 -30.77 -19.09 -72.44
C ASN A 6 -30.61 -19.05 -70.90
N ASP A 7 -29.36 -19.26 -70.49
CA ASP A 7 -28.66 -19.10 -69.19
C ASP A 7 -28.55 -17.60 -68.73
N PRO A 8 -27.82 -17.17 -67.66
CA PRO A 8 -27.25 -17.85 -66.45
C PRO A 8 -27.30 -17.05 -65.09
N THR A 9 -26.95 -17.72 -63.96
CA THR A 9 -26.19 -17.24 -62.73
C THR A 9 -26.80 -16.26 -61.68
N PRO A 10 -26.25 -16.14 -60.42
CA PRO A 10 -26.22 -17.08 -59.28
C PRO A 10 -26.57 -16.37 -57.92
N PRO A 11 -26.00 -16.73 -56.74
CA PRO A 11 -26.42 -17.76 -55.78
C PRO A 11 -26.94 -17.16 -54.45
N SER A 12 -27.71 -17.88 -53.63
CA SER A 12 -27.87 -17.47 -52.22
C SER A 12 -28.20 -18.61 -51.25
N ALA A 13 -27.24 -18.82 -50.35
CA ALA A 13 -27.44 -19.17 -48.94
C ALA A 13 -28.08 -20.54 -48.61
N ALA A 14 -27.34 -21.62 -48.86
CA ALA A 14 -27.34 -22.74 -47.93
C ALA A 14 -26.58 -22.31 -46.67
N ALA A 15 -27.31 -21.82 -45.66
CA ALA A 15 -26.78 -21.54 -44.33
C ALA A 15 -26.33 -22.85 -43.69
N SER A 16 -25.04 -23.17 -43.86
CA SER A 16 -24.33 -24.20 -43.10
C SER A 16 -24.39 -23.83 -41.62
N ALA A 17 -25.08 -24.64 -40.84
CA ALA A 17 -25.09 -24.61 -39.39
C ALA A 17 -23.66 -24.83 -38.85
N ALA A 18 -22.94 -23.73 -38.62
CA ALA A 18 -21.69 -23.74 -37.87
C ALA A 18 -22.03 -23.94 -36.39
N ALA A 19 -21.44 -24.98 -35.79
CA ALA A 19 -21.47 -25.24 -34.36
C ALA A 19 -21.09 -23.99 -33.56
N PRO A 20 -21.71 -23.74 -32.39
CA PRO A 20 -21.29 -22.62 -31.55
C PRO A 20 -19.83 -22.83 -31.16
N ALA A 21 -18.98 -21.86 -31.52
CA ALA A 21 -17.58 -21.81 -31.09
C ALA A 21 -17.53 -22.01 -29.57
N ALA A 22 -16.76 -23.01 -29.14
CA ALA A 22 -16.55 -23.31 -27.74
C ALA A 22 -16.14 -22.04 -27.01
N VAL A 23 -16.99 -21.59 -26.08
CA VAL A 23 -16.63 -20.56 -25.10
C VAL A 23 -15.51 -21.18 -24.28
N GLU A 24 -14.29 -20.71 -24.51
CA GLU A 24 -13.13 -21.04 -23.68
C GLU A 24 -13.55 -20.81 -22.22
N PRO A 25 -13.48 -21.81 -21.34
CA PRO A 25 -13.89 -21.61 -19.96
C PRO A 25 -13.00 -20.51 -19.37
N LEU A 26 -13.63 -19.44 -18.87
CA LEU A 26 -13.06 -18.32 -18.11
C LEU A 26 -12.44 -18.77 -16.76
N ALA A 27 -11.85 -19.97 -16.73
CA ALA A 27 -11.48 -20.71 -15.53
C ALA A 27 -9.98 -20.60 -15.19
N ASP A 28 -9.19 -19.84 -15.95
CA ASP A 28 -7.74 -19.76 -15.68
C ASP A 28 -7.14 -18.36 -15.77
N LEU A 29 -7.84 -17.35 -15.24
CA LEU A 29 -7.17 -16.16 -14.71
C LEU A 29 -6.51 -16.54 -13.38
N ALA A 30 -5.53 -17.45 -13.44
CA ALA A 30 -4.67 -17.75 -12.32
C ALA A 30 -4.06 -16.43 -11.85
N ILE A 31 -4.41 -16.02 -10.63
CA ILE A 31 -3.73 -14.92 -9.94
C ILE A 31 -2.26 -15.31 -9.90
N ARG A 32 -1.44 -14.76 -10.82
CA ARG A 32 -0.01 -15.07 -10.88
C ARG A 32 0.57 -14.73 -9.52
N SER A 33 1.11 -15.75 -8.85
CA SER A 33 1.89 -15.55 -7.65
C SER A 33 3.17 -14.81 -8.05
N HIS A 34 3.48 -13.72 -7.36
CA HIS A 34 4.71 -12.97 -7.61
C HIS A 34 5.92 -13.85 -7.36
N THR A 35 6.95 -13.66 -8.19
CA THR A 35 8.22 -14.36 -7.96
C THR A 35 8.92 -13.78 -6.71
N PRO A 36 9.76 -14.55 -6.00
CA PRO A 36 10.50 -14.04 -4.85
C PRO A 36 11.38 -12.82 -5.18
N PHE A 37 11.85 -12.71 -6.43
CA PHE A 37 12.61 -11.55 -6.90
C PHE A 37 11.73 -10.31 -7.06
N GLU A 38 10.54 -10.45 -7.64
CA GLU A 38 9.56 -9.36 -7.72
C GLU A 38 9.16 -8.87 -6.33
N ASP A 39 8.93 -9.79 -5.39
CA ASP A 39 8.64 -9.46 -3.99
C ASP A 39 9.80 -8.69 -3.35
N ALA A 40 11.05 -9.15 -3.53
CA ALA A 40 12.22 -8.48 -2.97
C ALA A 40 12.39 -7.06 -3.53
N GLN A 41 12.25 -6.90 -4.84
CA GLN A 41 12.32 -5.59 -5.49
C GLN A 41 11.21 -4.65 -5.01
N ALA A 42 9.97 -5.15 -4.91
CA ALA A 42 8.83 -4.36 -4.45
C ALA A 42 8.96 -3.97 -2.98
N ILE A 43 9.44 -4.89 -2.13
CA ILE A 43 9.71 -4.61 -0.72
C ILE A 43 10.77 -3.51 -0.61
N PHE A 44 11.91 -3.67 -1.29
CA PHE A 44 12.99 -2.68 -1.26
C PHE A 44 12.53 -1.30 -1.74
N THR A 45 11.87 -1.25 -2.90
CA THR A 45 11.41 0.02 -3.49
C THR A 45 10.33 0.65 -2.63
N GLY A 46 9.38 -0.15 -2.13
CA GLY A 46 8.31 0.32 -1.26
C GLY A 46 8.85 0.91 0.04
N THR A 47 9.78 0.21 0.71
CA THR A 47 10.42 0.71 1.94
C THR A 47 11.30 1.92 1.69
N LEU A 48 11.96 2.02 0.53
CA LEU A 48 12.77 3.19 0.17
C LEU A 48 11.89 4.45 0.07
N PHE A 49 10.77 4.36 -0.65
CA PHE A 49 9.82 5.47 -0.80
C PHE A 49 9.23 5.88 0.54
N VAL A 50 8.81 4.91 1.35
CA VAL A 50 8.30 5.20 2.69
C VAL A 50 9.39 5.81 3.57
N SER A 51 10.62 5.30 3.54
CA SER A 51 11.73 5.84 4.33
C SER A 51 11.98 7.31 3.99
N LEU A 52 12.03 7.65 2.71
CA LEU A 52 12.19 9.05 2.27
C LEU A 52 11.03 9.92 2.77
N ALA A 53 9.79 9.44 2.69
CA ALA A 53 8.64 10.17 3.24
C ALA A 53 8.79 10.41 4.75
N LEU A 54 9.17 9.40 5.53
CA LEU A 54 9.37 9.53 6.98
C LEU A 54 10.50 10.49 7.34
N ILE A 55 11.59 10.51 6.57
CA ILE A 55 12.70 11.45 6.76
C ILE A 55 12.24 12.88 6.49
N LEU A 56 11.50 13.10 5.40
CA LEU A 56 10.92 14.41 5.09
C LEU A 56 10.00 14.89 6.21
N PHE A 57 9.15 14.01 6.73
CA PHE A 57 8.26 14.34 7.84
C PHE A 57 9.02 14.67 9.12
N ALA A 58 10.03 13.87 9.47
CA ALA A 58 10.87 14.12 10.65
C ALA A 58 11.54 15.50 10.60
N GLN A 59 12.03 15.92 9.42
CA GLN A 59 12.71 17.21 9.23
C GLN A 59 11.80 18.41 9.48
N VAL A 60 10.48 18.27 9.28
CA VAL A 60 9.50 19.34 9.49
C VAL A 60 8.54 19.08 10.64
N GLY A 61 8.81 18.09 11.49
CA GLY A 61 7.93 17.77 12.63
C GLY A 61 6.54 17.26 12.24
N LEU A 62 6.40 16.69 11.04
CA LEU A 62 5.17 16.05 10.59
C LEU A 62 5.09 14.61 11.10
N LEU A 63 3.90 14.05 11.08
CA LEU A 63 3.64 12.67 11.47
C LEU A 63 2.69 11.99 10.47
N THR A 64 2.52 10.69 10.66
CA THR A 64 1.60 9.87 9.88
C THR A 64 0.70 9.04 10.80
N GLY A 65 -0.17 8.20 10.23
CA GLY A 65 -1.02 7.27 10.97
C GLY A 65 -0.32 5.96 11.35
N GLY A 66 -1.05 5.08 12.03
CA GLY A 66 -0.63 3.74 12.40
C GLY A 66 0.62 3.67 13.28
N THR A 67 1.36 2.57 13.19
CA THR A 67 2.56 2.36 14.03
C THR A 67 3.68 3.34 13.74
N ALA A 68 3.79 3.85 12.50
CA ALA A 68 4.73 4.91 12.16
C ALA A 68 4.38 6.24 12.85
N GLY A 69 3.08 6.57 12.93
CA GLY A 69 2.59 7.70 13.71
C GLY A 69 2.92 7.61 15.19
N ALA A 70 2.65 6.45 15.80
CA ALA A 70 3.02 6.19 17.19
C ALA A 70 4.54 6.33 17.43
N ALA A 71 5.35 5.88 16.47
CA ALA A 71 6.81 6.05 16.52
C ALA A 71 7.22 7.53 16.46
N PHE A 72 6.55 8.35 15.63
CA PHE A 72 6.80 9.80 15.58
C PHE A 72 6.45 10.49 16.90
N VAL A 73 5.29 10.19 17.49
CA VAL A 73 4.90 10.81 18.76
C VAL A 73 5.92 10.49 19.85
N LEU A 74 6.36 9.24 19.94
CA LEU A 74 7.41 8.85 20.88
C LEU A 74 8.76 9.47 20.54
N HIS A 75 9.11 9.60 19.26
CA HIS A 75 10.35 10.25 18.82
C HIS A 75 10.38 11.71 19.26
N TYR A 76 9.30 12.45 19.03
CA TYR A 76 9.19 13.86 19.43
C TYR A 76 9.13 14.04 20.95
N ALA A 77 8.56 13.07 21.68
CA ALA A 77 8.50 13.13 23.15
C ALA A 77 9.81 12.75 23.84
N THR A 78 10.60 11.82 23.27
CA THR A 78 11.75 11.20 23.96
C THR A 78 13.11 11.51 23.33
N GLY A 79 13.14 11.96 22.07
CA GLY A 79 14.36 12.14 21.29
C GLY A 79 15.01 10.83 20.81
N VAL A 80 14.46 9.65 21.15
CA VAL A 80 14.97 8.37 20.66
C VAL A 80 14.76 8.28 19.15
N SER A 81 15.71 7.70 18.41
CA SER A 81 15.64 7.66 16.94
C SER A 81 14.40 6.93 16.41
N LEU A 82 13.82 7.50 15.34
CA LEU A 82 12.57 7.02 14.74
C LEU A 82 12.66 5.55 14.30
N GLY A 83 13.76 5.15 13.67
CA GLY A 83 13.96 3.79 13.18
C GLY A 83 13.92 2.74 14.30
N LYS A 84 14.53 3.05 15.45
CA LYS A 84 14.49 2.18 16.65
C LYS A 84 13.09 2.07 17.22
N LEU A 85 12.42 3.20 17.46
CA LEU A 85 11.06 3.22 17.99
C LEU A 85 10.09 2.47 17.08
N PHE A 86 10.20 2.68 15.77
CA PHE A 86 9.38 1.98 14.79
C PHE A 86 9.60 0.47 14.83
N PHE A 87 10.84 0.00 14.97
CA PHE A 87 11.13 -1.44 15.11
C PHE A 87 10.54 -2.01 16.41
N LEU A 88 10.76 -1.33 17.54
CA LEU A 88 10.32 -1.79 18.87
C LEU A 88 8.79 -1.85 18.96
N ILE A 89 8.08 -0.83 18.47
CA ILE A 89 6.62 -0.80 18.45
C ILE A 89 6.05 -1.96 17.62
N ASN A 90 6.76 -2.38 16.57
CA ASN A 90 6.31 -3.46 15.69
C ASN A 90 6.58 -4.87 16.23
N LEU A 91 7.49 -5.06 17.19
CA LEU A 91 7.80 -6.36 17.80
C LEU A 91 6.58 -7.18 18.26
N PRO A 92 5.64 -6.63 19.07
CA PRO A 92 4.45 -7.40 19.49
C PRO A 92 3.56 -7.81 18.31
N PHE A 93 3.57 -7.03 17.22
CA PHE A 93 2.75 -7.32 16.04
C PHE A 93 3.36 -8.40 15.15
N TYR A 94 4.67 -8.65 15.19
CA TYR A 94 5.27 -9.78 14.49
C TYR A 94 4.80 -11.11 15.07
N TRP A 95 4.84 -11.22 16.40
CA TRP A 95 4.31 -12.39 17.11
C TRP A 95 2.84 -12.63 16.75
N PHE A 96 2.06 -11.56 16.74
CA PHE A 96 0.65 -11.61 16.40
C PHE A 96 0.40 -11.97 14.93
N ALA A 97 1.15 -11.40 13.99
CA ALA A 97 1.04 -11.72 12.57
C ALA A 97 1.42 -13.18 12.29
N TRP A 98 2.47 -13.69 12.92
CA TRP A 98 2.93 -15.06 12.72
C TRP A 98 1.84 -16.08 13.06
N THR A 99 1.11 -15.83 14.14
CA THR A 99 0.05 -16.73 14.62
C THR A 99 -1.27 -16.56 13.87
N ARG A 100 -1.56 -15.40 13.25
CA ARG A 100 -2.89 -15.08 12.71
C ARG A 100 -2.97 -14.79 11.20
N MET A 101 -1.88 -14.33 10.57
CA MET A 101 -1.85 -13.91 9.16
C MET A 101 -1.13 -14.88 8.23
N GLY A 102 -0.33 -15.79 8.78
CA GLY A 102 0.46 -16.75 8.03
C GLY A 102 1.94 -16.35 7.92
N ARG A 103 2.78 -17.36 7.66
CA ARG A 103 4.25 -17.25 7.73
C ARG A 103 4.82 -16.36 6.63
N GLU A 104 4.31 -16.47 5.41
CA GLU A 104 4.78 -15.69 4.26
C GLU A 104 4.54 -14.19 4.43
N PHE A 105 3.31 -13.79 4.73
CA PHE A 105 2.94 -12.39 5.02
C PHE A 105 3.78 -11.82 6.17
N THR A 106 3.99 -12.62 7.22
CA THR A 106 4.75 -12.18 8.40
C THR A 106 6.23 -11.98 8.06
N LEU A 107 6.83 -12.89 7.30
CA LEU A 107 8.23 -12.75 6.89
C LEU A 107 8.43 -11.52 5.99
N LYS A 108 7.57 -11.33 4.99
CA LYS A 108 7.60 -10.16 4.10
C LYS A 108 7.46 -8.86 4.91
N THR A 109 6.47 -8.80 5.79
CA THR A 109 6.21 -7.64 6.67
C THR A 109 7.36 -7.38 7.66
N PHE A 110 7.96 -8.43 8.22
CA PHE A 110 9.12 -8.31 9.09
C PHE A 110 10.30 -7.70 8.34
N VAL A 111 10.62 -8.23 7.16
CA VAL A 111 11.69 -7.70 6.30
C VAL A 111 11.40 -6.25 5.90
N SER A 112 10.16 -5.92 5.52
CA SER A 112 9.78 -4.54 5.18
C SER A 112 9.98 -3.58 6.35
N ILE A 113 9.53 -3.93 7.55
CA ILE A 113 9.69 -3.07 8.72
C ILE A 113 11.15 -2.97 9.15
N ALA A 114 11.89 -4.08 9.17
CA ALA A 114 13.31 -4.07 9.50
C ALA A 114 14.10 -3.20 8.52
N LEU A 115 13.85 -3.35 7.22
CA LEU A 115 14.49 -2.55 6.18
C LEU A 115 14.13 -1.07 6.30
N LEU A 116 12.85 -0.75 6.52
CA LEU A 116 12.41 0.63 6.75
C LEU A 116 13.06 1.24 8.01
N SER A 117 13.16 0.48 9.11
CA SER A 117 13.85 0.91 10.34
C SER A 117 15.32 1.19 10.10
N VAL A 118 16.02 0.33 9.35
CA VAL A 118 17.42 0.54 8.98
C VAL A 118 17.55 1.78 8.08
N MET A 119 16.74 1.88 7.03
CA MET A 119 16.79 3.02 6.12
C MET A 119 16.55 4.34 6.85
N THR A 120 15.56 4.41 7.76
CA THR A 120 15.26 5.62 8.53
C THR A 120 16.33 5.96 9.58
N GLU A 121 17.01 4.97 10.17
CA GLU A 121 18.11 5.18 11.12
C GLU A 121 19.40 5.65 10.42
N PHE A 122 19.71 5.11 9.25
CA PHE A 122 20.97 5.35 8.56
C PHE A 122 20.92 6.51 7.56
N SER A 123 19.77 6.81 6.96
CA SER A 123 19.67 7.88 5.95
C SER A 123 20.13 9.25 6.43
N PRO A 124 19.87 9.70 7.68
CA PRO A 124 20.40 10.97 8.18
C PRO A 124 21.94 11.05 8.21
N LYS A 125 22.64 9.90 8.15
CA LYS A 125 24.11 9.83 8.03
C LYS A 125 24.59 9.87 6.58
N LEU A 126 23.71 9.62 5.62
CA LEU A 126 24.01 9.60 4.19
C LEU A 126 23.75 10.95 3.53
N PHE A 127 22.70 11.65 3.97
CA PHE A 127 22.38 12.98 3.48
C PHE A 127 21.64 13.80 4.55
N ALA A 128 21.74 15.12 4.44
CA ALA A 128 21.01 16.07 5.25
C ALA A 128 20.13 16.95 4.35
N ILE A 129 18.94 17.30 4.84
CA ILE A 129 18.05 18.25 4.18
C ILE A 129 18.17 19.55 4.96
N ASP A 130 18.81 20.55 4.37
CA ASP A 130 19.06 21.84 5.04
C ASP A 130 17.76 22.62 5.26
N ARG A 131 16.91 22.69 4.24
CA ARG A 131 15.63 23.41 4.28
C ARG A 131 14.56 22.73 3.44
N ILE A 132 13.36 22.62 4.00
CA ILE A 132 12.17 22.18 3.29
C ILE A 132 10.92 22.79 3.94
N HIS A 133 10.00 23.29 3.11
CA HIS A 133 8.75 23.88 3.61
C HIS A 133 7.77 22.76 4.04
N PRO A 134 7.05 22.90 5.18
CA PRO A 134 6.17 21.84 5.69
C PRO A 134 5.08 21.42 4.71
N ALA A 135 4.47 22.38 3.99
CA ALA A 135 3.49 22.09 2.95
C ALA A 135 4.07 21.24 1.80
N TYR A 136 5.31 21.52 1.38
CA TYR A 136 5.96 20.77 0.31
C TYR A 136 6.32 19.36 0.80
N ALA A 137 6.86 19.24 2.02
CA ALA A 137 7.11 17.97 2.67
C ALA A 137 5.83 17.13 2.82
N ALA A 138 4.70 17.75 3.18
CA ALA A 138 3.41 17.08 3.29
C ALA A 138 2.94 16.49 1.95
N ILE A 139 3.01 17.26 0.86
CA ILE A 139 2.56 16.81 -0.47
C ILE A 139 3.51 15.74 -1.01
N LEU A 140 4.82 16.02 -1.04
CA LEU A 140 5.81 15.09 -1.57
C LEU A 140 5.87 13.81 -0.73
N GLY A 141 5.97 13.96 0.60
CA GLY A 141 6.00 12.83 1.53
C GLY A 141 4.70 12.03 1.50
N GLY A 142 3.54 12.67 1.40
CA GLY A 142 2.25 11.99 1.25
C GLY A 142 2.18 11.14 -0.02
N ALA A 143 2.65 11.66 -1.15
CA ALA A 143 2.70 10.92 -2.42
C ALA A 143 3.70 9.75 -2.39
N LEU A 144 4.88 9.97 -1.81
CA LEU A 144 5.89 8.92 -1.61
C LEU A 144 5.39 7.82 -0.68
N LEU A 145 4.77 8.20 0.44
CA LEU A 145 4.18 7.26 1.39
C LEU A 145 3.06 6.44 0.74
N GLY A 146 2.18 7.08 -0.02
CA GLY A 146 1.10 6.41 -0.75
C GLY A 146 1.63 5.42 -1.79
N SER A 147 2.67 5.82 -2.54
CA SER A 147 3.35 4.97 -3.53
C SER A 147 4.00 3.75 -2.86
N GLY A 148 4.78 3.98 -1.80
CA GLY A 148 5.45 2.92 -1.05
C GLY A 148 4.48 1.91 -0.44
N CYS A 149 3.40 2.41 0.17
CA CYS A 149 2.32 1.58 0.70
C CYS A 149 1.65 0.74 -0.40
N LEU A 150 1.45 1.28 -1.61
CA LEU A 150 0.84 0.54 -2.71
C LEU A 150 1.75 -0.56 -3.26
N PHE A 151 3.06 -0.30 -3.37
CA PHE A 151 4.04 -1.34 -3.75
C PHE A 151 4.00 -2.51 -2.77
N LEU A 152 4.00 -2.22 -1.47
CA LEU A 152 3.98 -3.27 -0.44
C LEU A 152 2.65 -4.01 -0.40
N ALA A 153 1.54 -3.30 -0.49
CA ALA A 153 0.21 -3.90 -0.49
C ALA A 153 0.00 -4.90 -1.64
N ARG A 154 0.51 -4.58 -2.84
CA ARG A 154 0.43 -5.48 -4.02
C ARG A 154 1.16 -6.81 -3.79
N HIS A 155 2.27 -6.78 -3.06
CA HIS A 155 3.08 -7.97 -2.75
C HIS A 155 2.72 -8.62 -1.40
N ARG A 156 1.55 -8.26 -0.84
CA ARG A 156 1.06 -8.77 0.46
C ARG A 156 2.08 -8.53 1.59
N ALA A 157 2.73 -7.38 1.58
CA ALA A 157 3.57 -6.88 2.66
C ALA A 157 2.87 -5.71 3.37
N SER A 158 3.24 -5.47 4.62
CA SER A 158 2.74 -4.36 5.43
C SER A 158 3.90 -3.64 6.12
N LEU A 159 3.64 -2.42 6.59
CA LEU A 159 4.58 -1.61 7.36
C LEU A 159 4.16 -1.46 8.81
N GLY A 160 3.17 -2.21 9.29
CA GLY A 160 2.73 -1.94 10.65
C GLY A 160 1.73 -2.88 11.28
N GLY A 161 1.79 -2.84 12.59
CA GLY A 161 0.81 -3.43 13.51
C GLY A 161 -0.61 -2.92 13.35
N ALA A 162 -0.80 -1.63 13.07
CA ALA A 162 -2.14 -1.03 12.92
C ALA A 162 -2.93 -1.72 11.80
N THR A 163 -2.29 -1.91 10.63
CA THR A 163 -2.89 -2.65 9.52
C THR A 163 -3.11 -4.12 9.87
N ILE A 164 -2.17 -4.77 10.57
CA ILE A 164 -2.32 -6.16 10.99
C ILE A 164 -3.52 -6.33 11.93
N VAL A 165 -3.69 -5.44 12.91
CA VAL A 165 -4.79 -5.46 13.87
C VAL A 165 -6.13 -5.20 13.19
N SER A 166 -6.20 -4.20 12.30
CA SER A 166 -7.44 -3.89 11.59
C SER A 166 -7.87 -5.03 10.66
N LEU A 167 -6.93 -5.63 9.92
CA LEU A 167 -7.19 -6.79 9.07
C LEU A 167 -7.59 -8.03 9.88
N TYR A 168 -6.97 -8.21 11.06
CA TYR A 168 -7.33 -9.31 11.95
C TYR A 168 -8.75 -9.14 12.50
N LEU A 169 -9.08 -7.96 13.03
CA LEU A 169 -10.42 -7.70 13.57
C LEU A 169 -11.51 -7.80 12.51
N GLN A 170 -11.17 -7.49 11.26
CA GLN A 170 -12.05 -7.76 10.12
C GLN A 170 -12.28 -9.26 9.93
N LYS A 171 -11.24 -10.07 9.91
CA LYS A 171 -11.36 -11.54 9.74
C LYS A 171 -12.01 -12.23 10.93
N ALA A 172 -11.69 -11.81 12.15
CA ALA A 172 -12.11 -12.48 13.38
C ALA A 172 -13.46 -12.01 13.92
N LYS A 173 -13.80 -10.72 13.75
CA LYS A 173 -15.03 -10.11 14.31
C LYS A 173 -15.95 -9.50 13.26
N GLY A 174 -15.60 -9.56 11.96
CA GLY A 174 -16.38 -8.95 10.88
C GLY A 174 -16.36 -7.41 10.89
N TRP A 175 -15.46 -6.79 11.65
CA TRP A 175 -15.39 -5.33 11.74
C TRP A 175 -14.84 -4.73 10.44
N ARG A 176 -15.29 -3.53 10.07
CA ARG A 176 -14.74 -2.82 8.90
C ARG A 176 -13.32 -2.36 9.24
N ALA A 177 -12.30 -2.94 8.60
CA ALA A 177 -10.88 -2.63 8.86
C ALA A 177 -10.60 -1.12 8.84
N GLY A 178 -11.19 -0.39 7.89
CA GLY A 178 -11.05 1.08 7.81
C GLY A 178 -11.55 1.83 9.05
N LYS A 179 -12.63 1.37 9.72
CA LYS A 179 -13.10 2.00 10.96
C LYS A 179 -12.12 1.80 12.12
N VAL A 180 -11.54 0.61 12.22
CA VAL A 180 -10.53 0.29 13.23
C VAL A 180 -9.27 1.12 13.00
N GLN A 181 -8.82 1.19 11.75
CA GLN A 181 -7.68 2.01 11.35
C GLN A 181 -7.91 3.48 11.70
N MET A 182 -9.08 4.02 11.33
CA MET A 182 -9.44 5.41 11.60
C MET A 182 -9.48 5.71 13.11
N ALA A 183 -9.97 4.78 13.93
CA ALA A 183 -9.95 4.93 15.39
C ALA A 183 -8.51 4.98 15.95
N MET A 184 -7.61 4.11 15.46
CA MET A 184 -6.19 4.14 15.85
C MET A 184 -5.51 5.44 15.41
N ASP A 185 -5.75 5.87 14.18
CA ASP A 185 -5.17 7.10 13.64
C ASP A 185 -5.67 8.34 14.40
N CYS A 186 -6.96 8.41 14.74
CA CYS A 186 -7.50 9.46 15.60
C CYS A 186 -6.85 9.46 16.99
N ALA A 187 -6.66 8.29 17.61
CA ALA A 187 -5.98 8.21 18.90
C ALA A 187 -4.53 8.73 18.82
N ILE A 188 -3.81 8.40 17.75
CA ILE A 188 -2.44 8.89 17.51
C ILE A 188 -2.43 10.41 17.30
N VAL A 189 -3.36 10.96 16.52
CA VAL A 189 -3.46 12.41 16.30
C VAL A 189 -3.78 13.15 17.62
N LEU A 190 -4.68 12.60 18.44
CA LEU A 190 -4.98 13.16 19.76
C LEU A 190 -3.75 13.16 20.68
N LEU A 191 -2.97 12.07 20.67
CA LEU A 191 -1.70 12.01 21.39
C LEU A 191 -0.64 12.97 20.80
N ALA A 192 -0.63 13.15 19.48
CA ALA A 192 0.31 14.06 18.84
C ALA A 192 0.05 15.53 19.22
N LEU A 193 -1.21 15.93 19.40
CA LEU A 193 -1.56 17.29 19.81
C LEU A 193 -1.01 17.67 21.20
N THR A 194 -0.57 16.72 22.02
CA THR A 194 0.06 17.01 23.32
C THR A 194 1.58 17.21 23.22
N VAL A 195 2.18 16.85 22.08
CA VAL A 195 3.65 16.86 21.88
C VAL A 195 4.07 17.76 20.72
N VAL A 196 3.20 17.97 19.73
CA VAL A 196 3.48 18.62 18.46
C VAL A 196 2.54 19.81 18.25
N ASP A 197 3.07 20.91 17.70
CA ASP A 197 2.29 22.11 17.40
C ASP A 197 1.08 21.81 16.48
N PRO A 198 -0.10 22.39 16.75
CA PRO A 198 -1.30 22.15 15.96
C PRO A 198 -1.13 22.43 14.45
N GLU A 199 -0.28 23.39 14.09
CA GLU A 199 0.03 23.70 12.69
C GLU A 199 0.72 22.51 11.97
N ARG A 200 1.67 21.85 12.63
CA ARG A 200 2.34 20.66 12.09
C ARG A 200 1.39 19.47 11.98
N VAL A 201 0.46 19.35 12.92
CA VAL A 201 -0.63 18.36 12.85
C VAL A 201 -1.53 18.63 11.64
N ALA A 202 -1.86 19.90 11.34
CA ALA A 202 -2.63 20.25 10.14
C ALA A 202 -1.90 19.86 8.84
N TYR A 203 -0.58 20.11 8.75
CA TYR A 203 0.21 19.62 7.62
C TYR A 203 0.30 18.09 7.55
N SER A 204 0.28 17.40 8.69
CA SER A 204 0.24 15.93 8.74
C SER A 204 -1.10 15.39 8.22
N VAL A 205 -2.21 16.08 8.52
CA VAL A 205 -3.52 15.79 7.92
C VAL A 205 -3.48 16.00 6.41
N LEU A 206 -2.86 17.09 5.93
CA LEU A 206 -2.66 17.30 4.49
C LEU A 206 -1.87 16.14 3.86
N ALA A 207 -0.78 15.71 4.47
CA ALA A 207 0.02 14.59 3.99
C ALA A 207 -0.80 13.28 3.93
N ALA A 208 -1.63 13.02 4.95
CA ALA A 208 -2.54 11.89 4.97
C ALA A 208 -3.61 11.97 3.86
N VAL A 209 -4.16 13.16 3.60
CA VAL A 209 -5.11 13.38 2.49
C VAL A 209 -4.44 13.09 1.15
N VAL A 210 -3.23 13.60 0.92
CA VAL A 210 -2.47 13.35 -0.32
C VAL A 210 -2.17 11.86 -0.48
N MET A 211 -1.70 11.20 0.57
CA MET A 211 -1.46 9.76 0.59
C MET A 211 -2.74 8.98 0.22
N ASN A 212 -3.86 9.30 0.88
CA ASN A 212 -5.13 8.61 0.67
C ASN A 212 -5.69 8.86 -0.73
N LEU A 213 -5.57 10.08 -1.26
CA LEU A 213 -5.96 10.41 -2.62
C LEU A 213 -5.11 9.64 -3.63
N PHE A 214 -3.80 9.59 -3.42
CA PHE A 214 -2.88 8.83 -4.27
C PHE A 214 -3.26 7.35 -4.29
N ILE A 215 -3.50 6.76 -3.12
CA ILE A 215 -3.96 5.37 -3.01
C ILE A 215 -5.31 5.23 -3.72
N ALA A 216 -6.30 6.09 -3.47
CA ALA A 216 -7.63 5.99 -4.08
C ALA A 216 -7.60 6.04 -5.61
N VAL A 217 -6.75 6.89 -6.20
CA VAL A 217 -6.60 7.01 -7.66
C VAL A 217 -5.88 5.80 -8.25
N ASN A 218 -4.85 5.28 -7.58
CA ASN A 218 -3.98 4.22 -8.09
C ASN A 218 -4.42 2.80 -7.70
N HIS A 219 -5.28 2.69 -6.68
CA HIS A 219 -5.85 1.44 -6.17
C HIS A 219 -7.26 1.26 -6.74
N LYS A 220 -7.35 0.78 -7.98
CA LYS A 220 -8.61 0.29 -8.57
C LYS A 220 -8.78 -1.20 -8.28
N PRO A 221 -9.80 -1.62 -7.51
CA PRO A 221 -10.11 -3.04 -7.34
C PRO A 221 -10.40 -3.65 -8.73
N GLY A 222 -9.68 -4.71 -9.10
CA GLY A 222 -9.99 -5.52 -10.30
C GLY A 222 -9.22 -5.21 -11.59
N ARG A 223 -8.40 -4.15 -11.68
CA ARG A 223 -7.71 -3.80 -12.94
C ARG A 223 -6.35 -4.49 -13.16
N TYR A 224 -5.78 -5.13 -12.13
CA TYR A 224 -4.51 -5.87 -12.19
C TYR A 224 -4.68 -7.38 -11.93
N ALA A 225 -5.92 -7.87 -11.89
CA ALA A 225 -6.21 -9.30 -11.85
C ALA A 225 -6.17 -9.95 -13.25
N VAL A 226 -5.83 -9.17 -14.28
CA VAL A 226 -5.86 -9.60 -15.68
C VAL A 226 -4.62 -9.05 -16.37
N LEU A 227 -3.50 -9.78 -16.26
CA LEU A 227 -2.35 -9.81 -17.18
C LEU A 227 -1.55 -11.10 -16.95
#